data_AF-A0AAI9YNU8-F1
#
_entry.id   AF-A0AAI9YNU8-F1
#
_cell.length_a   1.000
_cell.length_b   1.000
_cell.length_c   1.000
_cell.angle_alpha   90.00
_cell.angle_beta   90.00
_cell.angle_gamma   90.00
#
_symmetry.space_group_name_H-M   'P 1'
#
loop_
_entity.id
_entity.type
_entity.pdbx_description
1 polymer ?
#
loop_
_entity_poly.entity_id
_entity_poly.type
_entity_poly.pdbx_seq_one_letter_code
_entity_poly.pdbx_strand_id
1 'polypeptide(L)'
;MSTSGGRGGRGGGGGYAGGGGDWRGGGNRGFRGGRGGGRGGGIVRGGGGGGAAAGPGRGGRSHSGPWGRLKPVDMDPLDSYGLPSKGDTRLLTFKTQEQYYTKIVERYMTFCSDAGERDELLRRFASLDIADYPSVSPAASPRLLDDPSSTKALSDVMMALRKLREGIVASKRVDDFAIQAYLFNIRLSVLVKHPESYHPAILHVLRTIHPARNLTSVELQEVLSYLVLDAACRRADLAEAYAIRHRYKLRDTKVDAVLAALAHDNYVAFRRVQGSVDGHRAKLLEFAEADVRTHVLKCFGRTYLGVDREWLEKCSGQGWESLTRDHGVGWELDGAKVVIRKVKAK
;
A
#
# COMPACT_ATOMS: atom_id res chain seq x y z
N MET A 1 -55.45 -47.16 -22.72
CA MET A 1 -55.78 -45.72 -22.77
C MET A 1 -54.54 -44.98 -22.29
N SER A 2 -53.61 -44.66 -23.18
CA SER A 2 -53.61 -43.44 -24.02
C SER A 2 -53.45 -42.19 -23.14
N THR A 3 -52.52 -41.26 -23.32
CA THR A 3 -51.49 -40.95 -24.34
C THR A 3 -50.75 -39.70 -23.85
N SER A 4 -49.49 -39.49 -24.30
CA SER A 4 -48.85 -38.20 -24.71
C SER A 4 -48.96 -36.93 -23.83
N GLY A 5 -47.94 -36.10 -23.60
CA GLY A 5 -46.81 -35.71 -24.47
C GLY A 5 -46.88 -34.20 -24.79
N GLY A 6 -45.72 -33.51 -24.84
CA GLY A 6 -45.53 -32.18 -25.45
C GLY A 6 -45.10 -31.08 -24.46
N ARG A 7 -43.81 -30.70 -24.35
CA ARG A 7 -42.99 -29.79 -25.19
C ARG A 7 -43.51 -28.34 -25.30
N GLY A 8 -42.66 -27.38 -24.92
CA GLY A 8 -42.36 -26.21 -25.76
C GLY A 8 -42.30 -24.82 -25.11
N GLY A 9 -41.16 -24.14 -25.27
CA GLY A 9 -41.04 -22.66 -25.43
C GLY A 9 -40.58 -21.87 -24.19
N ARG A 10 -39.29 -21.51 -24.06
CA ARG A 10 -38.60 -20.29 -24.59
C ARG A 10 -39.05 -18.96 -23.96
N GLY A 11 -38.07 -18.23 -23.38
CA GLY A 11 -38.01 -16.76 -23.44
C GLY A 11 -37.71 -16.07 -22.11
N GLY A 12 -36.53 -15.44 -22.00
CA GLY A 12 -36.26 -14.50 -20.90
C GLY A 12 -34.78 -14.32 -20.54
N GLY A 13 -33.93 -14.04 -21.53
CA GLY A 13 -32.54 -13.64 -21.28
C GLY A 13 -32.48 -12.25 -20.65
N GLY A 14 -32.15 -12.17 -19.37
CA GLY A 14 -31.83 -10.94 -18.67
C GLY A 14 -30.34 -10.65 -18.79
N GLY A 15 -29.96 -9.82 -19.76
CA GLY A 15 -28.64 -9.20 -19.79
C GLY A 15 -28.56 -8.10 -18.74
N TYR A 16 -27.53 -8.14 -17.90
CA TYR A 16 -27.10 -7.00 -17.10
C TYR A 16 -25.63 -6.73 -17.43
N ALA A 17 -25.43 -5.53 -17.95
CA ALA A 17 -24.20 -4.98 -18.43
C ALA A 17 -23.15 -4.90 -17.32
N GLY A 18 -21.93 -5.34 -17.65
CA GLY A 18 -20.73 -4.99 -16.91
C GLY A 18 -20.44 -3.50 -17.11
N GLY A 19 -20.80 -2.69 -16.12
CA GLY A 19 -20.38 -1.30 -16.02
C GLY A 19 -18.97 -1.23 -15.45
N GLY A 20 -18.00 -0.91 -16.31
CA GLY A 20 -16.67 -0.48 -15.91
C GLY A 20 -16.76 0.82 -15.11
N GLY A 21 -16.21 0.82 -13.90
CA GLY A 21 -16.11 2.00 -13.05
C GLY A 21 -14.99 2.90 -13.54
N ASP A 22 -15.34 3.84 -14.41
CA ASP A 22 -14.57 5.03 -14.77
C ASP A 22 -14.23 5.86 -13.53
N TRP A 23 -12.94 6.03 -13.23
CA TRP A 23 -12.46 7.10 -12.38
C TRP A 23 -12.33 8.39 -13.21
N ARG A 24 -13.45 9.11 -13.39
CA ARG A 24 -13.43 10.49 -13.90
C ARG A 24 -13.80 11.47 -12.80
N GLY A 25 -12.90 12.42 -12.60
CA GLY A 25 -12.98 13.46 -11.58
C GLY A 25 -14.15 14.43 -11.76
N GLY A 26 -14.57 14.99 -10.64
CA GLY A 26 -15.57 16.04 -10.57
C GLY A 26 -15.16 17.14 -9.59
N GLY A 27 -15.20 18.38 -10.07
CA GLY A 27 -15.66 19.50 -9.25
C GLY A 27 -14.65 20.60 -8.91
N ASN A 28 -14.15 21.34 -9.91
CA ASN A 28 -13.56 22.65 -9.68
C ASN A 28 -14.69 23.71 -9.58
N ARG A 29 -14.82 24.39 -8.43
CA ARG A 29 -15.66 25.59 -8.27
C ARG A 29 -14.78 26.79 -7.91
N GLY A 30 -14.66 27.70 -8.89
CA GLY A 30 -14.79 29.14 -8.75
C GLY A 30 -13.85 29.90 -7.80
N PHE A 31 -12.93 30.67 -8.37
CA PHE A 31 -12.59 31.99 -7.81
C PHE A 31 -12.44 33.01 -8.93
N ARG A 32 -13.22 34.09 -8.82
CA ARG A 32 -13.33 35.23 -9.73
C ARG A 32 -12.76 36.45 -9.00
N GLY A 33 -11.91 37.22 -9.67
CA GLY A 33 -11.41 38.54 -9.26
C GLY A 33 -10.18 38.90 -10.08
N GLY A 34 -10.01 40.04 -10.75
CA GLY A 34 -10.68 41.34 -10.65
C GLY A 34 -9.64 42.40 -10.31
N ARG A 35 -9.47 43.41 -11.18
CA ARG A 35 -8.64 44.64 -11.09
C ARG A 35 -7.13 44.47 -11.36
N GLY A 36 -6.40 45.39 -12.00
CA GLY A 36 -6.71 46.73 -12.52
C GLY A 36 -5.55 47.70 -12.25
N GLY A 37 -5.12 48.44 -13.28
CA GLY A 37 -4.21 49.63 -13.21
C GLY A 37 -2.73 49.33 -12.95
N GLY A 38 -1.74 50.02 -13.51
CA GLY A 38 -1.66 51.24 -14.30
C GLY A 38 -0.32 51.94 -14.01
N ARG A 39 0.20 52.68 -15.01
CA ARG A 39 1.32 53.66 -14.94
C ARG A 39 2.72 53.03 -14.79
N GLY A 40 3.79 53.54 -15.41
CA GLY A 40 3.99 54.73 -16.24
C GLY A 40 5.50 55.02 -16.36
N GLY A 41 5.86 55.83 -17.36
CA GLY A 41 7.18 56.50 -17.50
C GLY A 41 8.33 55.59 -17.97
N GLY A 42 9.14 55.93 -18.98
CA GLY A 42 9.48 57.24 -19.48
C GLY A 42 11.00 57.43 -19.38
N ILE A 43 11.70 57.08 -20.46
CA ILE A 43 12.88 57.74 -21.05
C ILE A 43 13.99 58.20 -20.08
N VAL A 44 15.21 57.62 -20.21
CA VAL A 44 16.47 58.40 -20.25
C VAL A 44 17.45 57.79 -21.25
N ARG A 45 17.88 58.66 -22.17
CA ARG A 45 18.95 58.54 -23.17
C ARG A 45 20.32 58.78 -22.51
N GLY A 46 21.36 58.14 -23.03
CA GLY A 46 22.76 58.54 -22.86
C GLY A 46 23.66 57.33 -23.13
N GLY A 47 24.32 57.19 -24.26
CA GLY A 47 25.22 58.19 -24.85
C GLY A 47 26.64 57.76 -24.48
N GLY A 48 27.21 56.88 -25.31
CA GLY A 48 28.57 56.39 -25.15
C GLY A 48 29.63 57.41 -25.57
N GLY A 49 30.89 57.03 -25.39
CA GLY A 49 32.02 57.71 -26.03
C GLY A 49 33.23 57.91 -25.13
N GLY A 50 34.07 56.88 -25.03
CA GLY A 50 35.51 56.90 -25.32
C GLY A 50 36.47 57.88 -24.63
N GLY A 51 37.63 57.36 -24.22
CA GLY A 51 38.90 58.10 -24.35
C GLY A 51 39.87 58.04 -23.16
N ALA A 52 40.69 56.99 -23.14
CA ALA A 52 42.08 56.86 -22.71
C ALA A 52 42.80 57.96 -21.88
N ALA A 53 43.50 57.55 -20.81
CA ALA A 53 44.92 57.91 -20.55
C ALA A 53 45.50 57.07 -19.38
N ALA A 54 46.81 56.80 -19.45
CA ALA A 54 47.60 55.86 -18.64
C ALA A 54 48.25 56.49 -17.38
N GLY A 55 48.58 55.65 -16.38
CA GLY A 55 49.57 55.97 -15.32
C GLY A 55 49.45 55.10 -14.05
N PRO A 56 50.55 54.76 -13.34
CA PRO A 56 50.72 53.44 -12.73
C PRO A 56 50.57 53.37 -11.19
N GLY A 57 50.28 52.16 -10.69
CA GLY A 57 50.78 51.68 -9.39
C GLY A 57 49.87 51.84 -8.17
N ARG A 58 49.29 50.73 -7.68
CA ARG A 58 49.53 50.16 -6.33
C ARG A 58 48.57 48.99 -6.09
N GLY A 59 49.12 47.89 -5.58
CA GLY A 59 48.41 46.63 -5.37
C GLY A 59 47.22 46.74 -4.41
N GLY A 60 46.15 46.03 -4.78
CA GLY A 60 44.97 45.77 -3.96
C GLY A 60 44.61 44.30 -4.08
N ARG A 61 45.28 43.49 -3.24
CA ARG A 61 45.04 42.10 -2.85
C ARG A 61 43.77 41.44 -3.40
N SER A 62 43.98 40.40 -4.20
CA SER A 62 43.07 39.25 -4.32
C SER A 62 42.81 38.68 -2.92
N HIS A 63 41.63 38.94 -2.36
CA HIS A 63 41.12 38.16 -1.25
C HIS A 63 40.37 36.96 -1.81
N SER A 64 41.11 35.87 -1.97
CA SER A 64 40.58 34.52 -1.94
C SER A 64 39.83 34.29 -0.62
N GLY A 65 38.52 34.46 -0.65
CA GLY A 65 37.60 33.97 0.39
C GLY A 65 37.10 32.57 -0.01
N PRO A 66 37.48 31.50 0.71
CA PRO A 66 37.18 30.11 0.36
C PRO A 66 35.85 29.69 0.96
N TRP A 67 34.75 30.28 0.50
CA TRP A 67 33.41 29.75 0.77
C TRP A 67 32.67 29.74 -0.53
N GLY A 68 32.98 28.68 -1.28
CA GLY A 68 32.27 28.31 -2.49
C GLY A 68 30.79 28.42 -2.24
N ARG A 69 30.11 29.06 -3.21
CA ARG A 69 28.69 28.93 -3.46
C ARG A 69 28.35 27.43 -3.37
N LEU A 70 27.97 26.97 -2.18
CA LEU A 70 27.22 25.74 -2.05
C LEU A 70 26.01 26.00 -2.94
N LYS A 71 25.91 25.23 -4.03
CA LYS A 71 24.63 25.10 -4.73
C LYS A 71 23.60 24.95 -3.60
N PRO A 72 22.47 25.68 -3.61
CA PRO A 72 21.36 25.32 -2.74
C PRO A 72 21.26 23.82 -2.83
N VAL A 73 21.49 23.13 -1.72
CA VAL A 73 21.21 21.71 -1.70
C VAL A 73 19.75 21.68 -2.09
N ASP A 74 19.43 21.12 -3.26
CA ASP A 74 18.05 20.80 -3.63
C ASP A 74 17.62 19.75 -2.61
N MET A 75 17.33 20.23 -1.39
CA MET A 75 16.83 19.43 -0.31
C MET A 75 15.45 19.05 -0.77
N ASP A 76 15.28 17.74 -0.91
CA ASP A 76 14.01 17.17 -1.21
C ASP A 76 12.94 17.78 -0.26
N PRO A 77 11.81 18.30 -0.80
CA PRO A 77 10.71 18.83 0.01
C PRO A 77 10.25 17.88 1.14
N LEU A 78 10.35 16.56 0.97
CA LEU A 78 10.00 15.59 2.01
C LEU A 78 11.09 15.40 3.09
N ASP A 79 12.34 15.71 2.76
CA ASP A 79 13.49 15.70 3.68
C ASP A 79 13.69 17.02 4.40
N SER A 80 13.09 18.09 3.89
CA SER A 80 13.18 19.42 4.49
C SER A 80 12.60 19.50 5.91
N TYR A 81 11.80 18.51 6.34
CA TYR A 81 11.22 18.38 7.67
C TYR A 81 11.79 17.18 8.43
N GLY A 82 12.15 17.41 9.69
CA GLY A 82 12.55 16.39 10.66
C GLY A 82 11.36 15.77 11.39
N LEU A 83 11.66 14.78 12.24
CA LEU A 83 10.66 14.15 13.10
C LEU A 83 10.35 15.09 14.28
N PRO A 84 9.08 15.34 14.61
CA PRO A 84 8.70 16.04 15.84
C PRO A 84 9.27 15.38 17.09
N SER A 85 9.35 14.03 17.11
CA SER A 85 9.97 13.28 18.20
C SER A 85 11.46 13.59 18.40
N LYS A 86 12.14 14.14 17.39
CA LYS A 86 13.53 14.58 17.43
C LYS A 86 13.69 16.09 17.62
N GLY A 87 12.60 16.80 17.93
CA GLY A 87 12.60 18.23 18.25
C GLY A 87 12.26 19.17 17.10
N ASP A 88 11.91 18.68 15.90
CA ASP A 88 11.47 19.56 14.81
C ASP A 88 10.01 20.00 15.02
N THR A 89 9.82 21.29 15.33
CA THR A 89 8.50 21.88 15.63
C THR A 89 7.77 22.44 14.41
N ARG A 90 8.38 22.40 13.21
CA ARG A 90 7.79 23.04 12.01
C ARG A 90 6.52 22.35 11.50
N LEU A 91 6.37 21.05 11.76
CA LEU A 91 5.16 20.27 11.42
C LEU A 91 4.03 20.40 12.46
N LEU A 92 4.13 21.30 13.44
CA LEU A 92 3.06 21.56 14.41
C LEU A 92 1.95 22.47 13.85
N THR A 93 2.25 23.25 12.81
CA THR A 93 1.28 24.18 12.21
C THR A 93 0.40 23.47 11.18
N PHE A 94 -0.92 23.64 11.27
CA PHE A 94 -1.90 22.94 10.42
C PHE A 94 -1.69 23.23 8.92
N LYS A 95 -1.38 24.48 8.57
CA LYS A 95 -1.10 24.88 7.17
C LYS A 95 0.15 24.18 6.62
N THR A 96 1.19 24.02 7.44
CA THR A 96 2.41 23.31 7.06
C THR A 96 2.13 21.82 6.86
N GLN A 97 1.31 21.21 7.72
CA GLN A 97 0.89 19.82 7.57
C GLN A 97 0.14 19.59 6.25
N GLU A 98 -0.77 20.49 5.89
CA GLU A 98 -1.53 20.41 4.63
C GLU A 98 -0.60 20.53 3.41
N GLN A 99 0.31 21.51 3.42
CA GLN A 99 1.30 21.67 2.36
C GLN A 99 2.22 20.45 2.24
N TYR A 100 2.64 19.90 3.38
CA TYR A 100 3.48 18.72 3.43
C TYR A 100 2.74 17.49 2.89
N TYR A 101 1.48 17.30 3.27
CA TYR A 101 0.63 16.24 2.74
C TYR A 101 0.47 16.33 1.21
N THR A 102 0.27 17.53 0.66
CA THR A 102 0.23 17.72 -0.80
C THR A 102 1.52 17.22 -1.46
N LYS A 103 2.69 17.48 -0.87
CA LYS A 103 3.97 16.98 -1.40
C LYS A 103 4.11 15.45 -1.30
N ILE A 104 3.59 14.86 -0.24
CA ILE A 104 3.54 13.40 -0.09
C ILE A 104 2.68 12.79 -1.20
N VAL A 105 1.48 13.34 -1.41
CA VAL A 105 0.54 12.85 -2.43
C VAL A 105 1.12 13.04 -3.83
N GLU A 106 1.72 14.20 -4.13
CA GLU A 106 2.41 14.45 -5.40
C GLU A 106 3.47 13.37 -5.68
N ARG A 107 4.34 13.08 -4.72
CA ARG A 107 5.36 12.03 -4.87
C ARG A 107 4.77 10.65 -5.06
N TYR A 108 3.75 10.31 -4.28
CA TYR A 108 3.07 9.03 -4.40
C TYR A 108 2.44 8.87 -5.79
N MET A 109 1.81 9.93 -6.33
CA MET A 109 1.21 9.91 -7.67
C MET A 109 2.27 9.80 -8.76
N THR A 110 3.41 10.48 -8.63
CA THR A 110 4.57 10.31 -9.52
C THR A 110 5.08 8.87 -9.50
N PHE A 111 5.23 8.28 -8.31
CA PHE A 111 5.60 6.87 -8.17
C PHE A 111 4.59 5.94 -8.88
N CYS A 112 3.28 6.21 -8.74
CA CYS A 112 2.24 5.44 -9.42
C CYS A 112 2.30 5.60 -10.94
N SER A 113 2.54 6.81 -11.46
CA SER A 113 2.63 7.05 -12.91
C SER A 113 3.88 6.42 -13.52
N ASP A 114 5.00 6.42 -12.79
CA ASP A 114 6.28 5.88 -13.25
C ASP A 114 6.28 4.34 -13.30
N ALA A 115 5.31 3.69 -12.65
CA ALA A 115 5.09 2.25 -12.77
C ALA A 115 4.42 1.87 -14.08
N GLY A 116 3.62 2.77 -14.69
CA GLY A 116 2.94 2.61 -15.97
C GLY A 116 1.80 1.58 -15.97
N GLU A 117 2.05 0.38 -15.43
CA GLU A 117 1.11 -0.74 -15.36
C GLU A 117 0.83 -1.18 -13.92
N ARG A 118 -0.36 -1.75 -13.71
CA ARG A 118 -0.82 -2.23 -12.40
C ARG A 118 0.09 -3.31 -11.82
N ASP A 119 0.53 -4.25 -12.64
CA ASP A 119 1.31 -5.40 -12.17
C ASP A 119 2.72 -4.99 -11.74
N GLU A 120 3.32 -4.04 -12.46
CA GLU A 120 4.59 -3.43 -12.08
C GLU A 120 4.47 -2.63 -10.77
N LEU A 121 3.37 -1.89 -10.58
CA LEU A 121 3.10 -1.19 -9.33
C LEU A 121 2.98 -2.16 -8.14
N LEU A 122 2.25 -3.27 -8.32
CA LEU A 122 2.15 -4.33 -7.30
C LEU A 122 3.50 -4.98 -7.01
N ARG A 123 4.34 -5.18 -8.04
CA ARG A 123 5.71 -5.70 -7.87
C ARG A 123 6.57 -4.75 -7.03
N ARG A 124 6.51 -3.44 -7.30
CA ARG A 124 7.24 -2.41 -6.52
C ARG A 124 6.74 -2.28 -5.09
N PHE A 125 5.45 -2.50 -4.83
CA PHE A 125 4.94 -2.58 -3.46
C PHE A 125 5.49 -3.82 -2.73
N ALA A 126 5.57 -4.96 -3.42
CA ALA A 126 6.09 -6.20 -2.84
C ALA A 126 7.60 -6.16 -2.54
N SER A 127 8.41 -5.43 -3.32
CA SER A 127 9.85 -5.33 -3.08
C SER A 127 10.20 -4.58 -1.78
N LEU A 128 9.32 -3.70 -1.29
CA LEU A 128 9.50 -3.07 0.02
C LEU A 128 9.14 -3.95 1.22
N ASP A 129 8.24 -4.94 1.05
CA ASP A 129 7.90 -5.92 2.11
C ASP A 129 9.17 -6.69 2.57
N ILE A 130 10.17 -6.80 1.68
CA ILE A 130 11.39 -7.59 1.88
C ILE A 130 12.53 -6.77 2.52
N ALA A 131 12.54 -5.45 2.34
CA ALA A 131 13.71 -4.61 2.68
C ALA A 131 13.88 -4.32 4.19
N ASP A 132 12.83 -4.49 5.01
CA ASP A 132 12.83 -4.09 6.43
C ASP A 132 12.98 -5.26 7.44
N TYR A 133 13.20 -6.51 6.99
CA TYR A 133 13.53 -7.63 7.89
C TYR A 133 14.98 -8.11 7.69
N PRO A 134 15.92 -7.87 8.62
CA PRO A 134 17.20 -8.57 8.61
C PRO A 134 16.97 -10.01 9.11
N SER A 135 16.42 -10.86 8.24
CA SER A 135 16.40 -12.31 8.45
C SER A 135 17.42 -12.96 7.52
N VAL A 136 18.32 -13.72 8.15
CA VAL A 136 19.47 -14.37 7.56
C VAL A 136 19.00 -15.54 6.69
N SER A 137 18.88 -15.36 5.38
CA SER A 137 18.97 -16.44 4.37
C SER A 137 19.08 -15.87 2.94
N PRO A 138 20.16 -16.17 2.19
CA PRO A 138 20.32 -15.73 0.82
C PRO A 138 19.84 -16.84 -0.13
N ALA A 139 18.61 -16.75 -0.61
CA ALA A 139 18.17 -17.55 -1.77
C ALA A 139 16.94 -16.93 -2.45
N ALA A 140 17.16 -15.84 -3.20
CA ALA A 140 16.24 -15.43 -4.25
C ALA A 140 17.06 -15.11 -5.51
N SER A 141 16.79 -15.86 -6.57
CA SER A 141 17.41 -15.73 -7.88
C SER A 141 17.26 -14.31 -8.45
N PRO A 142 18.24 -13.80 -9.22
CA PRO A 142 18.23 -12.44 -9.70
C PRO A 142 17.20 -12.30 -10.82
N ARG A 143 16.12 -11.56 -10.58
CA ARG A 143 15.22 -11.12 -11.65
C ARG A 143 15.44 -9.64 -11.90
N LEU A 144 15.81 -9.39 -13.15
CA LEU A 144 16.26 -8.16 -13.78
C LEU A 144 15.45 -6.93 -13.37
N LEU A 145 16.17 -5.86 -13.03
CA LEU A 145 15.73 -4.47 -12.88
C LEU A 145 14.84 -4.17 -11.66
N ASP A 146 15.37 -4.41 -10.46
CA ASP A 146 15.04 -3.51 -9.35
C ASP A 146 15.70 -2.17 -9.65
N ASP A 147 14.90 -1.15 -10.00
CA ASP A 147 15.39 0.21 -9.98
C ASP A 147 15.43 0.65 -8.50
N PRO A 148 16.62 0.73 -7.87
CA PRO A 148 16.74 1.13 -6.46
C PRO A 148 16.20 2.55 -6.21
N SER A 149 16.03 3.35 -7.26
CA SER A 149 15.39 4.67 -7.18
C SER A 149 13.91 4.58 -6.83
N SER A 150 13.19 3.60 -7.37
CA SER A 150 11.75 3.45 -7.19
C SER A 150 11.36 2.99 -5.79
N THR A 151 12.10 2.03 -5.22
CA THR A 151 11.90 1.54 -3.85
C THR A 151 12.27 2.62 -2.84
N LYS A 152 13.34 3.39 -3.12
CA LYS A 152 13.70 4.55 -2.32
C LYS A 152 12.60 5.61 -2.31
N ALA A 153 12.02 5.95 -3.46
CA ALA A 153 10.95 6.96 -3.53
C ALA A 153 9.72 6.58 -2.67
N LEU A 154 9.34 5.30 -2.65
CA LEU A 154 8.22 4.84 -1.83
C LEU A 154 8.59 4.73 -0.33
N SER A 155 9.83 4.35 0.01
CA SER A 155 10.34 4.43 1.38
C SER A 155 10.33 5.87 1.91
N ASP A 156 10.74 6.84 1.08
CA ASP A 156 10.70 8.27 1.41
C ASP A 156 9.26 8.74 1.67
N VAL A 157 8.28 8.26 0.87
CA VAL A 157 6.85 8.53 1.10
C VAL A 157 6.39 7.95 2.44
N MET A 158 6.76 6.70 2.77
CA MET A 158 6.40 6.07 4.04
C MET A 158 7.00 6.82 5.24
N MET A 159 8.26 7.26 5.12
CA MET A 159 8.93 8.09 6.13
C MET A 159 8.28 9.48 6.26
N ALA A 160 7.91 10.11 5.16
CA ALA A 160 7.21 11.38 5.18
C ALA A 160 5.83 11.25 5.85
N LEU A 161 5.11 10.18 5.55
CA LEU A 161 3.85 9.88 6.24
C LEU A 161 4.05 9.64 7.74
N ARG A 162 5.16 8.99 8.14
CA ARG A 162 5.51 8.88 9.56
C ARG A 162 5.69 10.26 10.20
N LYS A 163 6.48 11.15 9.58
CA LYS A 163 6.68 12.53 10.04
C LYS A 163 5.36 13.30 10.16
N LEU A 164 4.48 13.16 9.16
CA LEU A 164 3.17 13.80 9.17
C LEU A 164 2.27 13.30 10.32
N ARG A 165 2.24 11.98 10.56
CA ARG A 165 1.48 11.41 11.69
C ARG A 165 1.97 11.94 13.03
N GLU A 166 3.28 11.98 13.24
CA GLU A 166 3.86 12.55 14.46
C GLU A 166 3.49 14.04 14.60
N GLY A 167 3.49 14.81 13.50
CA GLY A 167 3.08 16.21 13.49
C GLY A 167 1.62 16.40 13.89
N ILE A 168 0.70 15.59 13.34
CA ILE A 168 -0.73 15.62 13.65
C ILE A 168 -0.98 15.28 15.13
N VAL A 169 -0.31 14.24 15.64
CA VAL A 169 -0.42 13.83 17.05
C VAL A 169 0.12 14.92 17.97
N ALA A 170 1.29 15.47 17.67
CA ALA A 170 1.90 16.52 18.48
C ALA A 170 1.08 17.82 18.49
N SER A 171 0.44 18.15 17.36
CA SER A 171 -0.48 19.29 17.27
C SER A 171 -1.89 19.00 17.80
N LYS A 172 -2.17 17.76 18.25
CA LYS A 172 -3.49 17.28 18.72
C LYS A 172 -4.62 17.59 17.72
N ARG A 173 -4.34 17.46 16.43
CA ARG A 173 -5.29 17.81 15.35
C ARG A 173 -6.26 16.65 15.10
N VAL A 174 -7.56 16.97 15.00
CA VAL A 174 -8.66 15.97 14.90
C VAL A 174 -9.73 16.37 13.86
N ASP A 175 -9.36 17.13 12.84
CA ASP A 175 -10.28 17.62 11.80
C ASP A 175 -10.39 16.66 10.60
N ASP A 176 -11.20 17.03 9.61
CA ASP A 176 -11.43 16.21 8.42
C ASP A 176 -10.13 15.94 7.63
N PHE A 177 -9.19 16.90 7.65
CA PHE A 177 -7.86 16.69 7.07
C PHE A 177 -7.11 15.57 7.78
N ALA A 178 -7.10 15.54 9.12
CA ALA A 178 -6.45 14.49 9.87
C ALA A 178 -7.05 13.11 9.54
N ILE A 179 -8.38 13.01 9.40
CA ILE A 179 -9.05 11.77 8.96
C ILE A 179 -8.52 11.34 7.58
N GLN A 180 -8.54 12.23 6.58
CA GLN A 180 -8.11 11.90 5.22
C GLN A 180 -6.63 11.50 5.15
N ALA A 181 -5.76 12.24 5.85
CA ALA A 181 -4.34 11.93 5.91
C ALA A 181 -4.07 10.55 6.54
N TYR A 182 -4.79 10.21 7.61
CA TYR A 182 -4.68 8.89 8.26
C TYR A 182 -5.26 7.76 7.41
N LEU A 183 -6.41 7.96 6.75
CA LEU A 183 -6.97 6.95 5.85
C LEU A 183 -6.03 6.66 4.69
N PHE A 184 -5.45 7.69 4.09
CA PHE A 184 -4.42 7.53 3.06
C PHE A 184 -3.21 6.77 3.60
N ASN A 185 -2.70 7.16 4.78
CA ASN A 185 -1.58 6.46 5.42
C ASN A 185 -1.88 4.98 5.69
N ILE A 186 -3.05 4.66 6.22
CA ILE A 186 -3.47 3.29 6.54
C ILE A 186 -3.53 2.47 5.25
N ARG A 187 -4.22 2.95 4.22
CA ARG A 187 -4.35 2.26 2.94
C ARG A 187 -3.00 1.96 2.31
N LEU A 188 -2.12 2.97 2.23
CA LEU A 188 -0.78 2.78 1.67
C LEU A 188 0.05 1.80 2.50
N SER A 189 0.03 1.95 3.83
CA SER A 189 0.78 1.07 4.73
C SER A 189 0.28 -0.39 4.66
N VAL A 190 -1.01 -0.61 4.42
CA VAL A 190 -1.58 -1.95 4.19
C VAL A 190 -1.12 -2.54 2.85
N LEU A 191 -1.05 -1.73 1.78
CA LEU A 191 -0.55 -2.19 0.48
C LEU A 191 0.92 -2.63 0.54
N VAL A 192 1.73 -1.89 1.32
CA VAL A 192 3.15 -2.22 1.58
C VAL A 192 3.29 -3.29 2.69
N LYS A 193 2.19 -3.77 3.27
CA LYS A 193 2.18 -4.79 4.34
C LYS A 193 3.04 -4.41 5.56
N HIS A 194 3.09 -3.13 5.91
CA HIS A 194 3.92 -2.61 7.02
C HIS A 194 3.13 -2.43 8.34
N PRO A 195 3.09 -3.44 9.24
CA PRO A 195 2.25 -3.43 10.44
C PRO A 195 2.57 -2.30 11.41
N GLU A 196 3.84 -1.93 11.55
CA GLU A 196 4.24 -0.86 12.45
C GLU A 196 3.72 0.51 12.01
N SER A 197 3.29 0.62 10.75
CA SER A 197 2.71 1.85 10.22
C SER A 197 1.20 1.80 10.29
N TYR A 198 0.52 0.82 9.69
CA TYR A 198 -0.95 0.86 9.67
C TYR A 198 -1.58 0.59 11.05
N HIS A 199 -1.00 -0.31 11.87
CA HIS A 199 -1.63 -0.71 13.13
C HIS A 199 -1.78 0.44 14.14
N PRO A 200 -0.72 1.19 14.51
CA PRO A 200 -0.87 2.33 15.41
C PRO A 200 -1.71 3.46 14.78
N ALA A 201 -1.68 3.63 13.45
CA ALA A 201 -2.50 4.61 12.76
C ALA A 201 -4.00 4.28 12.90
N ILE A 202 -4.39 3.01 12.70
CA ILE A 202 -5.75 2.53 12.91
C ILE A 202 -6.19 2.75 14.36
N LEU A 203 -5.36 2.37 15.34
CA LEU A 203 -5.70 2.53 16.74
C LEU A 203 -5.87 4.00 17.14
N HIS A 204 -5.02 4.90 16.61
CA HIS A 204 -5.14 6.33 16.87
C HIS A 204 -6.44 6.90 16.28
N VAL A 205 -6.78 6.52 15.04
CA VAL A 205 -8.04 6.92 14.40
C VAL A 205 -9.24 6.46 15.24
N LEU A 206 -9.27 5.19 15.66
CA LEU A 206 -10.41 4.63 16.40
C LEU A 206 -10.53 5.19 17.83
N ARG A 207 -9.41 5.42 18.52
CA ARG A 207 -9.42 5.80 19.96
C ARG A 207 -9.39 7.29 20.20
N THR A 208 -8.82 8.08 19.27
CA THR A 208 -8.57 9.51 19.47
C THR A 208 -9.39 10.37 18.50
N ILE A 209 -9.29 10.08 17.20
CA ILE A 209 -9.94 10.91 16.18
C ILE A 209 -11.44 10.64 16.14
N HIS A 210 -11.86 9.38 16.04
CA HIS A 210 -13.27 8.98 15.91
C HIS A 210 -14.17 9.53 17.02
N PRO A 211 -13.80 9.48 18.31
CA PRO A 211 -14.62 10.03 19.38
C PRO A 211 -14.73 11.56 19.34
N ALA A 212 -13.71 12.26 18.81
CA ALA A 212 -13.70 13.71 18.69
C ALA A 212 -14.40 14.20 17.41
N ARG A 213 -14.26 13.46 16.32
CA ARG A 213 -14.80 13.72 14.99
C ARG A 213 -15.22 12.39 14.38
N ASN A 214 -16.53 12.19 14.28
CA ASN A 214 -17.08 10.93 13.78
C ASN A 214 -16.60 10.66 12.35
N LEU A 215 -16.08 9.46 12.15
CA LEU A 215 -15.85 8.92 10.81
C LEU A 215 -17.19 8.59 10.17
N THR A 216 -17.25 8.63 8.84
CA THR A 216 -18.41 8.09 8.13
C THR A 216 -18.53 6.60 8.39
N SER A 217 -19.75 6.05 8.25
CA SER A 217 -19.96 4.61 8.41
C SER A 217 -19.08 3.80 7.46
N VAL A 218 -18.78 4.30 6.25
CA VAL A 218 -17.96 3.59 5.27
C VAL A 218 -16.50 3.55 5.71
N GLU A 219 -15.92 4.70 6.08
CA GLU A 219 -14.53 4.80 6.55
C GLU A 219 -14.30 4.00 7.83
N LEU A 220 -15.28 4.02 8.75
CA LEU A 220 -15.20 3.24 9.98
C LEU A 220 -15.19 1.73 9.69
N GLN A 221 -16.09 1.24 8.85
CA GLN A 221 -16.14 -0.18 8.49
C GLN A 221 -14.89 -0.62 7.72
N GLU A 222 -14.34 0.23 6.87
CA GLU A 222 -13.08 -0.01 6.16
C GLU A 222 -11.91 -0.21 7.15
N VAL A 223 -11.68 0.77 8.03
CA VAL A 223 -10.59 0.74 9.03
C VAL A 223 -10.73 -0.46 9.98
N LEU A 224 -11.95 -0.73 10.43
CA LEU A 224 -12.24 -1.88 11.28
C LEU A 224 -12.01 -3.20 10.55
N SER A 225 -12.36 -3.28 9.26
CA SER A 225 -12.12 -4.49 8.47
C SER A 225 -10.62 -4.81 8.39
N TYR A 226 -9.76 -3.80 8.23
CA TYR A 226 -8.31 -4.00 8.26
C TYR A 226 -7.82 -4.46 9.63
N LEU A 227 -8.34 -3.90 10.73
CA LEU A 227 -7.94 -4.31 12.08
C LEU A 227 -8.33 -5.76 12.40
N VAL A 228 -9.54 -6.16 12.00
CA VAL A 228 -10.04 -7.54 12.20
C VAL A 228 -9.23 -8.52 11.36
N LEU A 229 -8.95 -8.20 10.09
CA LEU A 229 -8.14 -9.03 9.22
C LEU A 229 -6.67 -9.11 9.69
N ASP A 230 -6.10 -8.03 10.22
CA ASP A 230 -4.75 -8.07 10.83
C ASP A 230 -4.70 -9.02 12.04
N ALA A 231 -5.70 -8.94 12.92
CA ALA A 231 -5.81 -9.83 14.07
C ALA A 231 -5.90 -11.31 13.64
N ALA A 232 -6.77 -11.61 12.68
CA ALA A 232 -7.02 -12.96 12.22
C ALA A 232 -5.86 -13.52 11.38
N CYS A 233 -5.35 -12.75 10.42
CA CYS A 233 -4.42 -13.27 9.41
C CYS A 233 -2.95 -13.13 9.80
N ARG A 234 -2.54 -12.01 10.39
CA ARG A 234 -1.12 -11.77 10.73
C ARG A 234 -0.79 -12.21 12.15
N ARG A 235 -1.69 -11.96 13.11
CA ARG A 235 -1.47 -12.30 14.53
C ARG A 235 -2.01 -13.67 14.92
N ALA A 236 -2.73 -14.34 14.01
CA ALA A 236 -3.41 -15.61 14.26
C ALA A 236 -4.33 -15.61 15.50
N ASP A 237 -4.83 -14.42 15.90
CA ASP A 237 -5.71 -14.25 17.05
C ASP A 237 -7.16 -14.10 16.58
N LEU A 238 -7.82 -15.24 16.39
CA LEU A 238 -9.23 -15.28 16.01
C LEU A 238 -10.14 -14.75 17.14
N ALA A 239 -9.76 -14.93 18.41
CA ALA A 239 -10.58 -14.49 19.53
C ALA A 239 -10.66 -12.96 19.57
N GLU A 240 -9.52 -12.27 19.41
CA GLU A 240 -9.49 -10.82 19.30
C GLU A 240 -10.21 -10.34 18.05
N ALA A 241 -10.04 -11.02 16.90
CA ALA A 241 -10.74 -10.67 15.67
C ALA A 241 -12.27 -10.67 15.85
N TYR A 242 -12.83 -11.74 16.45
CA TYR A 242 -14.25 -11.82 16.77
C TYR A 242 -14.67 -10.80 17.84
N ALA A 243 -13.83 -10.53 18.84
CA ALA A 243 -14.11 -9.55 19.88
C ALA A 243 -14.21 -8.12 19.32
N ILE A 244 -13.29 -7.73 18.41
CA ILE A 244 -13.31 -6.43 17.74
C ILE A 244 -14.55 -6.33 16.85
N ARG A 245 -14.80 -7.35 16.03
CA ARG A 245 -15.99 -7.42 15.17
C ARG A 245 -17.28 -7.21 15.96
N HIS A 246 -17.42 -7.92 17.09
CA HIS A 246 -18.59 -7.80 17.97
C HIS A 246 -18.70 -6.42 18.63
N ARG A 247 -17.59 -5.92 19.20
CA ARG A 247 -17.53 -4.63 19.90
C ARG A 247 -17.97 -3.47 19.01
N TYR A 248 -17.51 -3.44 17.76
CA TYR A 248 -17.82 -2.36 16.82
C TYR A 248 -18.99 -2.68 15.88
N LYS A 249 -19.66 -3.83 16.07
CA LYS A 249 -20.78 -4.30 15.22
C LYS A 249 -20.46 -4.22 13.72
N LEU A 250 -19.26 -4.64 13.35
CA LEU A 250 -18.82 -4.66 11.96
C LEU A 250 -19.75 -5.56 11.13
N ARG A 251 -20.25 -5.05 10.01
CA ARG A 251 -21.12 -5.75 9.08
C ARG A 251 -20.42 -5.87 7.73
N ASP A 252 -19.59 -6.91 7.60
CA ASP A 252 -18.92 -7.21 6.34
C ASP A 252 -18.96 -8.73 6.10
N THR A 253 -19.74 -9.14 5.10
CA THR A 253 -19.92 -10.55 4.76
C THR A 253 -18.63 -11.21 4.28
N LYS A 254 -17.71 -10.43 3.68
CA LYS A 254 -16.43 -10.96 3.22
C LYS A 254 -15.50 -11.21 4.41
N VAL A 255 -15.42 -10.28 5.35
CA VAL A 255 -14.65 -10.49 6.60
C VAL A 255 -15.21 -11.69 7.36
N ASP A 256 -16.53 -11.82 7.46
CA ASP A 256 -17.17 -12.96 8.10
C ASP A 256 -16.81 -14.29 7.44
N ALA A 257 -16.79 -14.31 6.10
CA ALA A 257 -16.38 -15.49 5.34
C ALA A 257 -14.90 -15.83 5.55
N VAL A 258 -14.01 -14.82 5.66
CA VAL A 258 -12.59 -15.05 6.00
C VAL A 258 -12.46 -15.64 7.40
N LEU A 259 -13.12 -15.06 8.41
CA LEU A 259 -13.06 -15.55 9.78
C LEU A 259 -13.58 -16.98 9.89
N ALA A 260 -14.70 -17.30 9.23
CA ALA A 260 -15.23 -18.66 9.18
C ALA A 260 -14.28 -19.63 8.46
N ALA A 261 -13.67 -19.21 7.35
CA ALA A 261 -12.70 -20.04 6.64
C ALA A 261 -11.47 -20.36 7.50
N LEU A 262 -10.95 -19.36 8.24
CA LEU A 262 -9.82 -19.56 9.15
C LEU A 262 -10.19 -20.41 10.37
N ALA A 263 -11.36 -20.19 10.98
CA ALA A 263 -11.82 -20.96 12.13
C ALA A 263 -12.07 -22.45 11.82
N HIS A 264 -12.35 -22.77 10.56
CA HIS A 264 -12.57 -24.14 10.09
C HIS A 264 -11.38 -24.73 9.31
N ASP A 265 -10.24 -24.04 9.26
CA ASP A 265 -9.06 -24.42 8.45
C ASP A 265 -9.42 -24.73 6.97
N ASN A 266 -10.45 -24.06 6.45
CA ASN A 266 -10.98 -24.32 5.11
C ASN A 266 -10.27 -23.46 4.06
N TYR A 267 -9.15 -23.98 3.56
CA TYR A 267 -8.34 -23.30 2.56
C TYR A 267 -9.07 -22.99 1.24
N VAL A 268 -9.97 -23.87 0.79
CA VAL A 268 -10.71 -23.67 -0.46
C VAL A 268 -11.66 -22.48 -0.33
N ALA A 269 -12.36 -22.40 0.80
CA ALA A 269 -13.19 -21.24 1.13
C ALA A 269 -12.32 -19.97 1.27
N PHE A 270 -11.18 -20.07 1.96
CA PHE A 270 -10.24 -18.98 2.15
C PHE A 270 -9.77 -18.39 0.80
N ARG A 271 -9.26 -19.23 -0.11
CA ARG A 271 -8.77 -18.75 -1.42
C ARG A 271 -9.89 -18.16 -2.27
N ARG A 272 -11.09 -18.74 -2.22
CA ARG A 272 -12.25 -18.19 -2.95
C ARG A 272 -12.58 -16.78 -2.46
N VAL A 273 -12.57 -16.56 -1.15
CA VAL A 273 -12.83 -15.24 -0.57
C VAL A 273 -11.68 -14.28 -0.89
N GLN A 274 -10.43 -14.74 -0.82
CA GLN A 274 -9.23 -13.96 -1.17
C GLN A 274 -9.29 -13.39 -2.60
N GLY A 275 -9.77 -14.15 -3.57
CA GLY A 275 -9.98 -13.65 -4.94
C GLY A 275 -11.17 -12.69 -5.11
N SER A 276 -12.05 -12.60 -4.11
CA SER A 276 -13.28 -11.78 -4.16
C SER A 276 -13.19 -10.46 -3.40
N VAL A 277 -12.21 -10.31 -2.51
CA VAL A 277 -12.00 -9.09 -1.71
C VAL A 277 -11.29 -8.01 -2.52
N ASP A 278 -11.35 -6.77 -2.04
CA ASP A 278 -10.56 -5.68 -2.60
C ASP A 278 -9.06 -5.89 -2.38
N GLY A 279 -8.24 -5.21 -3.18
CA GLY A 279 -6.78 -5.39 -3.17
C GLY A 279 -6.12 -5.12 -1.81
N HIS A 280 -6.64 -4.17 -1.02
CA HIS A 280 -6.08 -3.87 0.30
C HIS A 280 -6.34 -5.00 1.29
N ARG A 281 -7.58 -5.51 1.33
CA ARG A 281 -7.89 -6.68 2.16
C ARG A 281 -7.12 -7.91 1.69
N ALA A 282 -7.03 -8.15 0.37
CA ALA A 282 -6.26 -9.25 -0.19
C ALA A 282 -4.81 -9.26 0.32
N LYS A 283 -4.17 -8.09 0.43
CA LYS A 283 -2.82 -7.94 0.99
C LYS A 283 -2.69 -8.39 2.45
N LEU A 284 -3.74 -8.19 3.27
CA LEU A 284 -3.77 -8.70 4.64
C LEU A 284 -3.99 -10.22 4.69
N LEU A 285 -4.78 -10.77 3.77
CA LEU A 285 -5.03 -12.21 3.69
C LEU A 285 -3.76 -12.99 3.31
N GLU A 286 -2.86 -12.39 2.52
CA GLU A 286 -1.57 -12.99 2.14
C GLU A 286 -0.74 -13.43 3.36
N PHE A 287 -0.87 -12.77 4.52
CA PHE A 287 -0.16 -13.17 5.75
C PHE A 287 -0.54 -14.59 6.24
N ALA A 288 -1.80 -14.97 6.10
CA ALA A 288 -2.27 -16.29 6.55
C ALA A 288 -2.15 -17.37 5.47
N GLU A 289 -1.95 -16.98 4.20
CA GLU A 289 -2.04 -17.91 3.08
C GLU A 289 -1.01 -19.05 3.19
N ALA A 290 0.22 -18.73 3.60
CA ALA A 290 1.30 -19.71 3.74
C ALA A 290 0.98 -20.77 4.82
N ASP A 291 0.43 -20.35 5.96
CA ASP A 291 0.12 -21.23 7.08
C ASP A 291 -1.07 -22.14 6.76
N VAL A 292 -2.15 -21.58 6.22
CA VAL A 292 -3.34 -22.34 5.83
C VAL A 292 -3.00 -23.33 4.70
N ARG A 293 -2.16 -22.93 3.73
CA ARG A 293 -1.66 -23.83 2.69
C ARG A 293 -0.84 -24.98 3.29
N THR A 294 0.04 -24.67 4.24
CA THR A 294 0.84 -25.69 4.95
C THR A 294 -0.06 -26.70 5.66
N HIS A 295 -1.15 -26.25 6.29
CA HIS A 295 -2.13 -27.15 6.90
C HIS A 295 -2.75 -28.11 5.86
N VAL A 296 -3.15 -27.60 4.69
CA VAL A 296 -3.67 -28.45 3.60
C VAL A 296 -2.64 -29.48 3.17
N LEU A 297 -1.39 -29.08 2.95
CA LEU A 297 -0.33 -30.01 2.55
C LEU A 297 -0.10 -31.11 3.61
N LYS A 298 -0.18 -30.78 4.90
CA LYS A 298 -0.14 -31.77 5.98
C LYS A 298 -1.32 -32.75 5.90
N CYS A 299 -2.52 -32.27 5.59
CA CYS A 299 -3.70 -33.13 5.38
C CYS A 299 -3.51 -34.07 4.18
N PHE A 300 -2.99 -33.57 3.06
CA PHE A 300 -2.63 -34.40 1.91
C PHE A 300 -1.61 -35.48 2.28
N GLY A 301 -0.59 -35.10 3.06
CA GLY A 301 0.44 -35.99 3.60
C GLY A 301 -0.12 -37.16 4.43
N ARG A 302 -1.27 -36.98 5.08
CA ARG A 302 -1.90 -38.00 5.92
C ARG A 302 -2.90 -38.86 5.15
N THR A 303 -3.67 -38.26 4.25
CA THR A 303 -4.83 -38.88 3.62
C THR A 303 -4.48 -39.67 2.36
N TYR A 304 -3.46 -39.26 1.60
CA TYR A 304 -3.16 -39.85 0.29
C TYR A 304 -1.81 -40.57 0.28
N LEU A 305 -1.73 -41.67 -0.49
CA LEU A 305 -0.46 -42.34 -0.83
C LEU A 305 0.20 -41.69 -2.04
N GLY A 306 -0.60 -41.21 -2.99
CA GLY A 306 -0.16 -40.40 -4.11
C GLY A 306 -1.34 -39.75 -4.82
N VAL A 307 -1.08 -38.64 -5.51
CA VAL A 307 -2.09 -37.77 -6.13
C VAL A 307 -1.58 -37.25 -7.47
N ASP A 308 -2.48 -36.93 -8.39
CA ASP A 308 -2.09 -36.28 -9.63
C ASP A 308 -1.55 -34.86 -9.36
N ARG A 309 -0.48 -34.50 -10.05
CA ARG A 309 0.20 -33.20 -9.89
C ARG A 309 -0.77 -32.03 -10.09
N GLU A 310 -1.53 -32.05 -11.19
CA GLU A 310 -2.47 -30.96 -11.53
C GLU A 310 -3.54 -30.77 -10.45
N TRP A 311 -4.02 -31.87 -9.87
CA TRP A 311 -5.02 -31.81 -8.82
C TRP A 311 -4.44 -31.22 -7.53
N LEU A 312 -3.22 -31.64 -7.16
CA LEU A 312 -2.51 -31.07 -6.02
C LEU A 312 -2.24 -29.56 -6.21
N GLU A 313 -1.74 -29.15 -7.36
CA GLU A 313 -1.46 -27.74 -7.68
C GLU A 313 -2.74 -26.90 -7.67
N LYS A 314 -3.86 -27.44 -8.18
CA LYS A 314 -5.17 -26.78 -8.10
C LYS A 314 -5.63 -26.60 -6.65
N CYS A 315 -5.56 -27.67 -5.85
CA CYS A 315 -6.00 -27.66 -4.45
C CYS A 315 -5.10 -26.82 -3.54
N SER A 316 -3.80 -26.74 -3.81
CA SER A 316 -2.81 -26.00 -3.00
C SER A 316 -2.49 -24.60 -3.54
N GLY A 317 -2.81 -24.30 -4.80
CA GLY A 317 -2.76 -22.95 -5.38
C GLY A 317 -1.37 -22.48 -5.71
N GLN A 318 -0.44 -23.42 -5.83
CA GLN A 318 0.95 -23.20 -6.17
C GLN A 318 1.41 -24.35 -7.06
N GLY A 319 2.36 -24.04 -7.95
CA GLY A 319 3.02 -25.06 -8.75
C GLY A 319 3.91 -25.95 -7.88
N TRP A 320 4.13 -27.18 -8.34
CA TRP A 320 4.93 -28.21 -7.69
C TRP A 320 6.31 -27.73 -7.23
N GLU A 321 7.00 -26.97 -8.08
CA GLU A 321 8.33 -26.42 -7.78
C GLU A 321 8.30 -25.47 -6.58
N SER A 322 7.29 -24.59 -6.52
CA SER A 322 7.10 -23.68 -5.39
C SER A 322 6.68 -24.42 -4.13
N LEU A 323 5.84 -25.45 -4.23
CA LEU A 323 5.48 -26.28 -3.07
C LEU A 323 6.73 -26.95 -2.46
N THR A 324 7.61 -27.47 -3.29
CA THR A 324 8.84 -28.14 -2.84
C THR A 324 9.82 -27.14 -2.22
N ARG A 325 10.01 -25.98 -2.85
CA ARG A 325 10.93 -24.93 -2.38
C ARG A 325 10.42 -24.23 -1.11
N ASP A 326 9.17 -23.79 -1.12
CA ASP A 326 8.64 -22.85 -0.14
C ASP A 326 8.02 -23.59 1.08
N HIS A 327 7.49 -24.80 0.88
CA HIS A 327 6.87 -25.61 1.93
C HIS A 327 7.66 -26.89 2.28
N GLY A 328 8.76 -27.17 1.59
CA GLY A 328 9.65 -28.29 1.90
C GLY A 328 8.95 -29.65 1.85
N VAL A 329 7.98 -29.84 0.95
CA VAL A 329 7.28 -31.11 0.83
C VAL A 329 8.24 -32.21 0.37
N GLY A 330 8.57 -33.15 1.25
CA GLY A 330 9.48 -34.27 0.97
C GLY A 330 8.86 -35.37 0.12
N TRP A 331 8.00 -35.01 -0.83
CA TRP A 331 7.28 -35.95 -1.71
C TRP A 331 8.02 -36.10 -3.03
N GLU A 332 7.88 -37.26 -3.67
CA GLU A 332 8.57 -37.56 -4.93
C GLU A 332 7.63 -37.36 -6.11
N LEU A 333 8.15 -36.91 -7.26
CA LEU A 333 7.39 -36.80 -8.49
C LEU A 333 7.72 -38.00 -9.39
N ASP A 334 6.70 -38.79 -9.70
CA ASP A 334 6.75 -39.93 -10.64
C ASP A 334 5.90 -39.58 -11.88
N GLY A 335 6.56 -38.98 -12.87
CA GLY A 335 5.90 -38.47 -14.08
C GLY A 335 4.84 -37.40 -13.77
N ALA A 336 3.57 -37.73 -13.98
CA ALA A 336 2.44 -36.84 -13.70
C ALA A 336 1.88 -36.99 -12.27
N LYS A 337 2.39 -37.94 -11.48
CA LYS A 337 1.87 -38.29 -10.16
C LYS A 337 2.85 -37.94 -9.06
N VAL A 338 2.35 -37.35 -8.00
CA VAL A 338 3.11 -37.07 -6.78
C VAL A 338 2.94 -38.26 -5.82
N VAL A 339 4.05 -38.90 -5.46
CA VAL A 339 4.12 -39.97 -4.47
C VAL A 339 4.36 -39.34 -3.09
N ILE A 340 3.33 -39.38 -2.26
CA ILE A 340 3.30 -38.75 -0.93
C ILE A 340 3.81 -39.73 0.13
N ARG A 341 3.39 -40.99 0.07
CA ARG A 341 3.79 -42.04 1.01
C ARG A 341 4.06 -43.34 0.26
N LYS A 342 5.22 -43.93 0.51
CA LYS A 342 5.55 -45.29 0.06
C LYS A 342 4.95 -46.29 1.02
N VAL A 343 4.19 -47.26 0.51
CA VAL A 343 3.70 -48.39 1.32
C VAL A 343 4.91 -49.27 1.61
N LYS A 344 5.31 -49.40 2.88
CA LYS A 344 6.31 -50.41 3.26
C LYS A 344 5.69 -51.79 3.04
N ALA A 345 6.34 -52.63 2.23
CA ALA A 345 5.98 -54.03 2.09
C ALA A 345 6.04 -54.70 3.48
N LYS A 346 5.05 -55.54 3.78
CA LYS A 346 4.88 -56.20 5.08
C LYS A 346 5.63 -57.52 5.14
#